data_AF-J9EM42-F1
#
_entry.id   AF-J9EM42-F1
#
_cell.length_a   1.000
_cell.length_b   1.000
_cell.length_c   1.000
_cell.angle_alpha   90.00
_cell.angle_beta   90.00
_cell.angle_gamma   90.00
#
_symmetry.space_group_name_H-M   'P 1'
#
loop_
_entity.id
_entity.type
_entity.pdbx_description
1 polymer ?
#
loop_
_entity_poly.entity_id
_entity_poly.type
_entity_poly.pdbx_seq_one_letter_code
_entity_poly.pdbx_strand_id
1 'polypeptide(L)' 'MHPLDPNRDANSQGRVRVQLHNDDGSLCDQKFPTRMSLMLYACEMVPKLKTRQFGGGATSQPSGGGIGGGKTNKKKKR' A
#
# COMPACT_ATOMS: atom_id res chain seq x y z
N MET A 1 3.71 9.58 9.30
CA MET A 1 5.14 9.83 9.17
C MET A 1 5.88 9.19 10.32
N HIS A 2 6.93 8.43 10.00
CA HIS A 2 7.82 7.90 11.03
C HIS A 2 8.73 9.05 11.54
N PRO A 3 8.84 9.30 12.85
CA PRO A 3 9.58 10.46 13.36
C PRO A 3 11.05 10.53 12.96
N LEU A 4 11.69 9.38 12.69
CA LEU A 4 13.11 9.32 12.29
C LEU A 4 13.32 9.31 10.77
N ASP A 5 12.25 9.27 9.97
CA ASP A 5 12.38 9.29 8.51
C ASP A 5 12.40 10.75 8.00
N PRO A 6 13.53 11.24 7.46
CA PRO A 6 13.62 12.61 6.95
C PRO A 6 12.90 12.78 5.59
N ASN A 7 12.65 11.69 4.84
CA ASN A 7 12.03 11.78 3.53
C ASN A 7 10.52 12.03 3.65
N ARG A 8 10.03 13.10 3.01
CA ARG A 8 8.63 13.53 3.01
C ARG A 8 7.85 13.18 1.75
N ASP A 9 8.45 12.45 0.81
CA ASP A 9 7.78 11.99 -0.42
C ASP A 9 6.57 11.12 -0.11
N ALA A 10 5.47 11.24 -0.86
CA ALA A 10 4.24 10.47 -0.63
C ALA A 10 4.47 8.94 -0.59
N ASN A 11 5.48 8.44 -1.32
CA ASN A 11 5.84 7.03 -1.39
C ASN A 11 6.59 6.51 -0.16
N SER A 12 7.28 7.36 0.60
CA SER A 12 7.95 6.99 1.87
C SER A 12 7.03 7.12 3.08
N GLN A 13 5.86 7.75 2.90
CA GLN A 13 4.91 7.92 3.99
C GLN A 13 3.93 6.75 4.09
N GLY A 14 3.57 6.39 5.33
CA GLY A 14 2.50 5.43 5.60
C GLY A 14 2.58 4.91 7.02
N ARG A 15 1.45 4.40 7.54
CA ARG A 15 1.43 3.63 8.79
C ARG A 15 0.32 2.59 8.75
N VAL A 16 0.71 1.33 8.81
CA VAL A 16 -0.22 0.21 8.92
C VAL A 16 -0.41 -0.13 10.40
N ARG A 17 -1.67 -0.18 10.85
CA ARG A 17 -2.03 -0.66 12.19
C ARG A 17 -2.52 -2.09 12.05
N VAL A 18 -1.93 -3.01 12.81
CA VAL A 18 -2.31 -4.43 12.81
C VAL A 18 -2.64 -4.85 14.24
N GLN A 19 -3.71 -5.61 14.39
CA GLN A 19 -4.08 -6.26 15.64
C GLN A 19 -3.31 -7.58 15.76
N LEU A 20 -2.60 -7.77 16.86
CA LEU A 20 -1.88 -9.02 17.15
C LEU A 20 -2.59 -9.88 18.19
N HIS A 21 -3.31 -9.22 19.11
CA HIS A 21 -4.03 -9.88 20.18
C HIS A 21 -5.49 -9.47 20.12
N ASN A 22 -6.36 -10.42 20.42
CA ASN A 22 -7.77 -10.19 20.67
C ASN A 22 -7.95 -9.52 22.05
N ASP A 23 -9.18 -9.10 22.35
CA ASP A 23 -9.49 -8.40 23.60
C ASP A 23 -9.30 -9.29 24.84
N ASP A 24 -9.31 -10.62 24.67
CA ASP A 24 -9.02 -11.63 25.69
C ASP A 24 -7.52 -11.90 25.89
N GLY A 25 -6.65 -11.23 25.12
CA GLY A 25 -5.20 -11.41 25.15
C GLY A 25 -4.68 -12.59 24.33
N SER A 26 -5.56 -13.38 23.70
CA SER A 26 -5.15 -14.45 22.78
C SER A 26 -4.59 -13.87 21.47
N LEU A 27 -3.70 -14.61 20.80
CA LEU A 27 -3.17 -14.20 19.50
C LEU A 27 -4.26 -14.29 18.41
N CYS A 28 -4.39 -13.25 17.58
CA CYS A 28 -5.32 -13.26 16.45
C CYS A 28 -4.97 -14.35 15.43
N ASP A 29 -3.68 -14.56 15.19
CA ASP A 29 -3.16 -15.62 14.31
C ASP A 29 -1.88 -16.21 14.93
N GLN A 30 -1.87 -17.55 15.12
CA GLN A 30 -0.75 -18.27 15.74
C GLN A 30 0.54 -18.19 14.91
N LYS A 31 0.43 -17.94 13.60
CA LYS A 31 1.62 -17.73 12.73
C LYS A 31 2.38 -16.45 13.06
N PHE A 32 1.74 -15.48 13.73
CA PHE A 32 2.32 -14.17 14.03
C PHE A 32 2.33 -13.87 15.54
N PRO A 33 3.14 -14.59 16.34
CA PRO A 33 3.21 -14.38 17.79
C PRO A 33 3.86 -13.05 18.18
N THR A 34 4.68 -12.46 17.30
CA THR A 34 5.41 -11.21 17.57
C THR A 34 5.34 -10.23 16.40
N ARG A 35 5.49 -8.93 16.70
CA ARG A 35 5.61 -7.89 15.65
C ARG A 35 6.74 -8.20 14.65
N MET A 36 7.84 -8.78 15.13
CA MET A 36 8.99 -9.13 14.30
C MET A 36 8.66 -10.23 13.30
N SER A 37 7.94 -11.28 13.72
CA SER A 37 7.50 -12.34 12.81
C SER A 37 6.63 -11.82 11.66
N LEU A 38 5.74 -10.86 11.96
CA LEU A 38 4.91 -10.20 10.95
C LEU A 38 5.72 -9.33 9.99
N MET A 39 6.73 -8.60 10.50
CA MET A 39 7.62 -7.79 9.65
C MET A 39 8.46 -8.66 8.70
N LEU A 40 9.00 -9.79 9.19
CA LEU A 40 9.76 -10.72 8.35
C LEU A 40 8.90 -11.34 7.25
N TYR A 41 7.68 -11.75 7.58
CA TYR A 41 6.73 -12.25 6.60
C TYR A 41 6.38 -11.20 5.55
N ALA A 42 6.17 -9.94 5.96
CA ALA A 42 5.96 -8.84 5.01
C ALA A 42 7.16 -8.68 4.06
N CYS A 43 8.39 -8.70 4.57
CA CYS A 43 9.59 -8.64 3.74
C CYS A 43 9.69 -9.80 2.73
N GLU A 44 9.24 -11.01 3.10
CA GLU A 44 9.24 -12.17 2.21
C GLU A 44 8.13 -12.10 1.14
N MET A 45 6.95 -11.60 1.50
CA MET A 45 5.78 -11.59 0.62
C MET A 45 5.73 -10.39 -0.32
N VAL A 46 6.28 -9.24 0.08
CA VAL A 46 6.26 -8.01 -0.70
C VAL A 46 6.86 -8.21 -2.12
N PRO A 47 8.03 -8.86 -2.31
CA PRO A 47 8.58 -9.16 -3.63
C PRO A 47 7.69 -10.06 -4.50
N LYS A 48 6.86 -10.92 -3.86
CA LYS A 48 5.97 -11.87 -4.54
C LYS A 48 4.66 -11.21 -5.01
N LEU A 49 4.42 -9.94 -4.69
CA LEU A 49 3.23 -9.22 -5.15
C LEU A 49 3.26 -9.00 -6.66
N LYS A 50 2.11 -9.20 -7.31
CA LYS A 50 1.96 -9.01 -8.77
C LYS A 50 2.41 -7.63 -9.24
N THR A 51 2.21 -6.60 -8.42
CA THR A 51 2.64 -5.22 -8.71
C THR A 51 4.15 -5.02 -8.72
N ARG A 52 4.94 -6.01 -8.26
CA ARG A 52 6.41 -5.97 -8.24
C ARG A 52 7.07 -6.93 -9.23
N GLN A 53 6.31 -7.86 -9.81
CA GLN A 53 6.85 -8.93 -10.67
C GLN A 53 7.10 -8.52 -12.13
N PHE A 54 6.59 -7.37 -12.58
CA PHE A 54 6.86 -6.85 -13.92
C PHE A 54 7.74 -5.60 -13.80
N GLY A 55 8.93 -5.66 -14.39
CA GLY A 55 9.85 -4.53 -14.45
C GLY A 55 9.18 -3.29 -15.07
N GLY A 56 9.49 -2.13 -14.50
CA GLY A 56 9.42 -0.83 -15.18
C GLY A 56 8.08 -0.46 -15.81
N GLY A 57 7.10 -0.09 -15.00
CA GLY A 57 5.88 0.54 -15.50
C GLY A 57 5.28 1.41 -14.42
N ALA A 58 5.65 2.70 -14.44
CA ALA A 58 5.12 3.73 -13.57
C ALA A 58 3.59 3.62 -13.44
N THR A 59 3.11 3.07 -12.34
CA THR A 59 1.85 3.55 -11.76
C THR A 59 2.24 4.74 -10.92
N SER A 60 2.47 5.87 -11.61
CA SER A 60 2.37 7.17 -10.99
C SER A 60 1.04 7.17 -10.24
N GLN A 61 1.13 7.18 -8.92
CA GLN A 61 0.05 7.62 -8.07
C GLN A 61 -0.48 8.93 -8.65
N PRO A 62 -1.77 9.04 -9.03
CA PRO A 62 -2.30 10.33 -9.39
C PRO A 62 -2.37 11.14 -8.09
N SER A 63 -1.34 11.95 -7.88
CA SER A 63 -1.42 13.11 -7.00
C SER A 63 -2.48 14.05 -7.58
N GLY A 64 -3.70 13.98 -7.02
CA GLY A 64 -4.69 15.05 -7.09
C GLY A 64 -5.46 15.21 -8.40
N GLY A 65 -6.79 15.22 -8.28
CA GLY A 65 -7.68 15.91 -9.23
C GLY A 65 -8.14 15.07 -10.42
N GLY A 66 -9.15 14.25 -10.23
CA GLY A 66 -9.84 13.54 -11.31
C GLY A 66 -11.34 13.45 -11.06
N ILE A 67 -12.03 14.58 -11.15
CA ILE A 67 -13.47 14.61 -11.40
C ILE A 67 -13.69 14.08 -12.81
N GLY A 68 -14.65 13.17 -12.98
CA GLY A 68 -15.31 12.96 -14.27
C GLY A 68 -15.19 11.55 -14.81
N GLY A 69 -16.20 10.74 -14.49
CA GLY A 69 -16.48 9.47 -15.16
C GLY A 69 -16.68 9.63 -16.66
N GLY A 70 -16.46 8.52 -17.37
CA GLY A 70 -16.52 8.47 -18.82
C GLY A 70 -17.89 8.81 -19.43
N LYS A 71 -17.86 9.25 -20.69
CA LYS A 71 -18.74 8.83 -21.80
C LYS A 71 -18.45 9.67 -23.06
N THR A 72 -17.97 8.98 -24.09
CA THR A 72 -18.37 9.06 -25.51
C THR A 72 -18.76 10.42 -26.15
N ASN A 73 -17.98 10.76 -27.18
CA ASN A 73 -18.42 11.11 -28.55
C ASN A 73 -19.32 12.36 -28.76
N LYS A 74 -18.73 13.45 -29.31
CA LYS A 74 -19.40 14.26 -30.35
C LYS A 74 -18.44 15.13 -31.17
N LYS A 75 -18.21 14.68 -32.40
CA LYS A 75 -17.80 15.42 -33.61
C LYS A 75 -18.27 16.88 -33.61
N LYS A 76 -17.38 17.86 -33.83
CA LYS A 76 -17.77 19.15 -34.40
C LYS A 76 -16.77 19.65 -35.44
N LYS A 77 -17.29 19.60 -36.67
CA LYS A 77 -16.84 20.25 -37.90
C LYS A 77 -16.91 21.77 -37.72
N ARG A 78 -15.86 22.49 -38.08
CA ARG A 78 -15.85 23.77 -38.83
C ARG A 78 -14.41 24.20 -39.05
#